data_AF-A0A2A5IM88-F1
#
_entry.id   AF-A0A2A5IM88-F1
#
_cell.length_a   1.000
_cell.length_b   1.000
_cell.length_c   1.000
_cell.angle_alpha   90.00
_cell.angle_beta   90.00
_cell.angle_gamma   90.00
#
_symmetry.space_group_name_H-M   'P 1'
#
loop_
_entity.id
_entity.type
_entity.pdbx_description
1 polymer ?
#
loop_
_entity_poly.entity_id
_entity_poly.type
_entity_poly.pdbx_seq_one_letter_code
_entity_poly.pdbx_strand_id
1 'polypeptide(L)'
;MDRKILEALIQIYQNDFMSGYQGDDKDKLRIVFLELIVHTTRYINDFRYCSKENCPCSPEHDLKKWIDTYHEDIFLKMIGDYALSDFPSKKVKEFLLQFKTKENQNEKEIKEEV
;
A
#
# COMPACT_ATOMS: atom_id res chain seq x y z
N MET A 1 15.10 -9.01 -1.81
CA MET A 1 14.30 -8.73 -0.59
C MET A 1 12.85 -8.52 -0.98
N ASP A 2 12.63 -7.88 -2.13
CA ASP A 2 11.35 -7.35 -2.59
C ASP A 2 10.36 -8.44 -3.00
N ARG A 3 10.83 -9.53 -3.62
CA ARG A 3 9.97 -10.68 -3.94
C ARG A 3 9.25 -11.27 -2.71
N LYS A 4 9.90 -11.27 -1.54
CA LYS A 4 9.29 -11.76 -0.29
C LYS A 4 8.13 -10.87 0.18
N ILE A 5 8.15 -9.59 -0.18
CA ILE A 5 7.06 -8.65 0.14
C ILE A 5 5.83 -8.98 -0.68
N LEU A 6 6.01 -9.22 -1.98
CA LEU A 6 4.91 -9.63 -2.84
C LEU A 6 4.31 -10.97 -2.41
N GLU A 7 5.16 -11.96 -2.10
CA GLU A 7 4.72 -13.25 -1.56
C GLU A 7 3.92 -13.07 -0.27
N ALA A 8 4.39 -12.23 0.67
CA ALA A 8 3.64 -11.93 1.89
C ALA A 8 2.30 -11.25 1.59
N LEU A 9 2.23 -10.25 0.71
CA LEU A 9 0.97 -9.58 0.37
C LEU A 9 -0.07 -10.57 -0.17
N ILE A 10 0.37 -11.52 -1.02
CA ILE A 10 -0.51 -12.57 -1.54
C ILE A 10 -0.96 -13.52 -0.43
N GLN A 11 -0.04 -13.93 0.45
CA GLN A 11 -0.38 -14.80 1.58
C GLN A 11 -1.37 -14.12 2.54
N ILE A 12 -1.13 -12.87 2.93
CA ILE A 12 -2.03 -12.09 3.79
C ILE A 12 -3.40 -11.93 3.12
N TYR A 13 -3.43 -11.66 1.81
CA TYR A 13 -4.67 -11.58 1.05
C TYR A 13 -5.47 -12.90 1.14
N GLN A 14 -4.83 -14.05 0.93
CA GLN A 14 -5.52 -15.35 0.91
C GLN A 14 -5.88 -15.85 2.32
N ASN A 15 -4.93 -15.78 3.25
CA ASN A 15 -5.05 -16.37 4.57
C ASN A 15 -5.88 -15.50 5.50
N ASP A 16 -5.62 -14.20 5.54
CA ASP A 16 -6.26 -13.31 6.51
C ASP A 16 -7.46 -12.60 5.90
N PHE A 17 -7.29 -11.96 4.75
CA PHE A 17 -8.34 -11.11 4.21
C PHE A 17 -9.50 -11.92 3.63
N MET A 18 -9.22 -12.85 2.70
CA MET A 18 -10.27 -13.62 2.05
C MET A 18 -10.99 -14.57 3.03
N SER A 19 -10.24 -15.22 3.92
CA SER A 19 -10.77 -16.22 4.84
C SER A 19 -11.25 -15.63 6.17
N GLY A 20 -10.61 -14.57 6.67
CA GLY A 20 -10.85 -14.02 8.00
C GLY A 20 -11.68 -12.73 8.03
N TYR A 21 -11.54 -11.83 7.06
CA TYR A 21 -12.25 -10.54 7.08
C TYR A 21 -13.74 -10.71 6.75
N GLN A 22 -14.62 -10.15 7.60
CA GLN A 22 -16.09 -10.25 7.46
C GLN A 22 -16.80 -8.87 7.52
N GLY A 23 -16.06 -7.77 7.32
CA GLY A 23 -16.66 -6.43 7.30
C GLY A 23 -17.57 -6.23 6.08
N ASP A 24 -18.58 -5.37 6.21
CA ASP A 24 -19.54 -5.07 5.13
C ASP A 24 -18.88 -4.42 3.89
N ASP A 25 -17.70 -3.82 4.07
CA ASP A 25 -16.87 -3.23 3.02
C ASP A 25 -15.93 -4.24 2.35
N LYS A 26 -16.05 -5.55 2.64
CA LYS A 26 -15.16 -6.61 2.12
C LYS A 26 -14.99 -6.57 0.60
N ASP A 27 -16.06 -6.38 -0.17
CA ASP A 27 -15.97 -6.35 -1.64
C ASP A 27 -15.20 -5.13 -2.14
N LYS A 28 -15.41 -3.97 -1.51
CA LYS A 28 -14.63 -2.76 -1.80
C LYS A 28 -13.16 -2.98 -1.44
N LEU A 29 -12.88 -3.47 -0.24
CA LEU A 29 -11.52 -3.69 0.25
C LEU A 29 -10.79 -4.79 -0.53
N ARG A 30 -11.51 -5.77 -1.08
CA ARG A 30 -10.94 -6.77 -1.98
C ARG A 30 -10.33 -6.11 -3.22
N ILE A 31 -11.04 -5.14 -3.82
CA ILE A 31 -10.53 -4.39 -4.97
C ILE A 31 -9.27 -3.61 -4.56
N VAL A 32 -9.31 -2.92 -3.42
CA VAL A 32 -8.15 -2.19 -2.88
C VAL A 32 -6.94 -3.11 -2.68
N PHE A 33 -7.13 -4.31 -2.11
CA PHE A 33 -6.06 -5.27 -1.88
C PHE A 33 -5.45 -5.77 -3.20
N LEU A 34 -6.30 -6.12 -4.18
CA LEU A 34 -5.84 -6.61 -5.47
C LEU A 34 -5.07 -5.54 -6.24
N GLU A 35 -5.55 -4.30 -6.23
CA GLU A 35 -4.83 -3.17 -6.84
C GLU A 35 -3.48 -2.92 -6.14
N LEU A 36 -3.44 -3.00 -4.80
CA LEU A 36 -2.18 -2.91 -4.04
C LEU A 36 -1.18 -3.99 -4.47
N ILE A 37 -1.63 -5.24 -4.66
CA ILE A 37 -0.79 -6.34 -5.17
C ILE A 37 -0.30 -6.04 -6.59
N VAL A 38 -1.17 -5.55 -7.49
CA VAL A 38 -0.81 -5.21 -8.87
C VAL A 38 0.26 -4.11 -8.90
N HIS A 39 0.05 -3.01 -8.17
CA HIS A 39 0.99 -1.89 -8.14
C HIS A 39 2.33 -2.28 -7.49
N THR A 40 2.29 -3.08 -6.43
CA THR A 40 3.51 -3.63 -5.80
C THR A 40 4.25 -4.57 -6.75
N THR A 41 3.53 -5.40 -7.50
CA THR A 41 4.12 -6.27 -8.52
C THR A 41 4.82 -5.46 -9.60
N ARG A 42 4.18 -4.38 -10.09
CA ARG A 42 4.76 -3.49 -11.10
C ARG A 42 6.04 -2.82 -10.59
N TYR A 43 6.04 -2.35 -9.34
CA TYR A 43 7.22 -1.74 -8.73
C TYR A 43 8.39 -2.73 -8.62
N ILE A 44 8.13 -3.92 -8.04
CA ILE A 44 9.17 -4.92 -7.77
C ILE A 44 9.80 -5.47 -9.06
N ASN A 45 9.01 -5.62 -10.12
CA ASN A 45 9.48 -6.16 -11.39
C ASN A 45 9.87 -5.06 -12.40
N ASP A 46 9.87 -3.79 -11.98
CA ASP A 46 10.24 -2.65 -12.81
C ASP A 46 9.38 -2.50 -14.09
N PHE A 47 8.09 -2.84 -14.01
CA PHE A 47 7.15 -2.69 -15.13
C PHE A 47 6.73 -1.24 -15.31
N ARG A 48 7.60 -0.49 -16.02
CA ARG A 48 7.46 0.94 -16.25
C ARG A 48 7.17 1.28 -17.70
N TYR A 49 6.30 2.27 -17.88
CA TYR A 49 6.10 2.93 -19.17
C TYR A 49 6.97 4.18 -19.34
N CYS A 50 7.44 4.77 -18.22
CA CYS A 50 8.33 5.93 -18.19
C CYS A 50 9.33 5.80 -17.03
N SER A 51 10.52 6.35 -17.22
CA SER A 51 11.58 6.39 -16.20
C SER A 51 11.41 7.47 -15.13
N LYS A 52 10.47 8.40 -15.31
CA LYS A 52 10.22 9.48 -14.33
C LYS A 52 9.37 8.96 -13.18
N GLU A 53 9.93 8.89 -11.97
CA GLU A 53 9.25 8.41 -10.75
C GLU A 53 7.98 9.20 -10.40
N ASN A 54 7.91 10.48 -10.74
CA ASN A 54 6.71 11.30 -10.52
C ASN A 54 5.72 11.29 -11.70
N CYS A 55 5.96 10.48 -12.74
CA CYS A 55 5.00 10.30 -13.82
C CYS A 55 3.73 9.65 -13.27
N PRO A 56 2.51 10.07 -13.69
CA PRO A 56 1.28 9.31 -13.42
C PRO A 56 1.31 7.85 -13.88
N CYS A 57 2.27 7.50 -14.73
CA CYS A 57 2.49 6.18 -15.28
C CYS A 57 3.53 5.35 -14.52
N SER A 58 4.21 5.92 -13.53
CA SER A 58 5.22 5.23 -12.73
C SER A 58 4.55 4.36 -11.65
N PRO A 59 5.18 3.23 -11.28
CA PRO A 59 4.69 2.42 -10.18
C PRO A 59 4.74 3.14 -8.83
N GLU A 60 5.70 4.04 -8.60
CA GLU A 60 5.80 4.84 -7.37
C GLU A 60 4.63 5.80 -7.21
N HIS A 61 4.22 6.47 -8.29
CA HIS A 61 3.10 7.41 -8.26
C HIS A 61 1.81 6.68 -7.91
N ASP A 62 1.57 5.53 -8.54
CA ASP A 62 0.40 4.71 -8.24
C ASP A 62 0.41 4.22 -6.79
N LEU A 63 1.53 3.65 -6.32
CA LEU A 63 1.66 3.20 -4.94
C LEU A 63 1.42 4.34 -3.94
N LYS A 64 2.02 5.51 -4.18
CA LYS A 64 1.83 6.71 -3.35
C LYS A 64 0.36 7.10 -3.28
N LYS A 65 -0.31 7.21 -4.43
CA LYS A 65 -1.74 7.53 -4.52
C LYS A 65 -2.59 6.52 -3.74
N TRP A 66 -2.35 5.23 -3.91
CA TRP A 66 -3.10 4.17 -3.24
C TRP A 66 -2.85 4.16 -1.73
N ILE A 67 -1.60 4.29 -1.30
CA ILE A 67 -1.23 4.35 0.12
C ILE A 67 -1.85 5.56 0.81
N ASP A 68 -1.83 6.73 0.18
CA ASP A 68 -2.42 7.93 0.77
C ASP A 68 -3.97 7.84 0.80
N THR A 69 -4.59 7.34 -0.26
CA THR A 69 -6.06 7.26 -0.37
C THR A 69 -6.67 6.23 0.58
N TYR A 70 -6.02 5.08 0.75
CA TYR A 70 -6.56 3.93 1.50
C TYR A 70 -5.72 3.60 2.74
N HIS A 71 -5.00 4.59 3.29
CA HIS A 71 -4.07 4.39 4.40
C HIS A 71 -4.69 3.60 5.56
N GLU A 72 -5.82 4.06 6.09
CA GLU A 72 -6.48 3.40 7.23
C GLU A 72 -6.93 1.98 6.88
N ASP A 73 -7.54 1.79 5.71
CA ASP A 73 -7.99 0.48 5.25
C ASP A 73 -6.80 -0.50 5.15
N ILE A 74 -5.68 -0.08 4.55
CA ILE A 74 -4.49 -0.91 4.35
C ILE A 74 -3.84 -1.29 5.68
N PHE A 75 -3.58 -0.30 6.54
CA PHE A 75 -2.74 -0.52 7.73
C PHE A 75 -3.52 -0.97 8.98
N LEU A 76 -4.83 -0.72 9.04
CA LEU A 76 -5.67 -1.10 10.18
C LEU A 76 -6.58 -2.30 9.89
N LYS A 77 -7.08 -2.45 8.66
CA LYS A 77 -8.05 -3.51 8.33
C LYS A 77 -7.44 -4.67 7.54
N MET A 78 -6.58 -4.37 6.57
CA MET A 78 -6.11 -5.35 5.59
C MET A 78 -4.83 -6.07 6.05
N ILE A 79 -3.84 -5.33 6.56
CA ILE A 79 -2.56 -5.87 6.98
C ILE A 79 -2.48 -5.80 8.50
N GLY A 80 -2.85 -6.89 9.17
CA GLY A 80 -2.74 -7.00 10.63
C GLY A 80 -1.29 -7.05 11.13
N ASP A 81 -1.06 -6.75 12.40
CA ASP A 81 0.27 -6.86 13.01
C ASP A 81 0.75 -8.31 13.12
N TYR A 82 -0.18 -9.27 13.18
CA TYR A 82 0.10 -10.71 13.25
C TYR A 82 -0.38 -11.44 11.99
N ALA A 83 -0.30 -10.78 10.84
CA ALA A 83 -0.77 -11.33 9.58
C ALA A 83 -0.10 -12.66 9.21
N LEU A 84 -0.87 -13.65 8.76
CA LEU A 84 -0.42 -15.01 8.49
C LEU A 84 0.34 -15.10 7.17
N SER A 85 1.65 -14.85 7.25
CA SER A 85 2.59 -14.98 6.14
C SER A 85 3.98 -15.39 6.60
N ASP A 86 4.76 -15.98 5.71
CA ASP A 86 6.13 -16.46 5.97
C ASP A 86 7.14 -15.31 6.10
N PHE A 87 6.72 -14.08 5.79
CA PHE A 87 7.52 -12.89 5.90
C PHE A 87 6.87 -11.90 6.88
N PRO A 88 7.63 -11.26 7.80
CA PRO A 88 7.02 -10.44 8.85
C PRO A 88 6.14 -9.31 8.28
N SER A 89 4.87 -9.29 8.70
CA SER A 89 3.88 -8.25 8.40
C SER A 89 4.43 -6.83 8.63
N LYS A 90 5.20 -6.64 9.71
CA LYS A 90 5.88 -5.37 10.04
C LYS A 90 6.77 -4.89 8.90
N LYS A 91 7.53 -5.78 8.26
CA LYS A 91 8.39 -5.44 7.13
C LYS A 91 7.60 -5.08 5.87
N VAL A 92 6.45 -5.73 5.68
CA VAL A 92 5.51 -5.36 4.61
C VAL A 92 4.98 -3.94 4.85
N LYS A 93 4.57 -3.64 6.08
CA LYS A 93 4.10 -2.29 6.46
C LYS A 93 5.19 -1.23 6.28
N GLU A 94 6.41 -1.51 6.75
CA GLU A 94 7.57 -0.61 6.58
C GLU A 94 7.85 -0.31 5.10
N PHE A 95 7.79 -1.32 4.24
CA PHE A 95 7.91 -1.14 2.80
C PHE A 95 6.81 -0.26 2.22
N LEU A 96 5.54 -0.50 2.58
CA LEU A 96 4.43 0.30 2.05
C LEU A 96 4.47 1.75 2.55
N LEU A 97 4.90 1.97 3.79
CA LEU A 97 5.03 3.29 4.38
C LEU A 97 6.08 4.17 3.70
N GLN A 98 7.03 3.59 2.96
CA GLN A 98 8.01 4.39 2.20
C GLN A 98 7.34 5.23 1.10
N PHE A 99 6.15 4.81 0.63
CA PHE A 99 5.38 5.51 -0.40
C PHE A 99 4.40 6.54 0.17
N LYS A 100 4.23 6.60 1.49
CA LYS A 100 3.35 7.58 2.12
C LYS A 100 3.90 8.99 1.91
N THR A 101 3.05 9.92 1.49
CA THR A 101 3.46 11.32 1.43
C THR A 101 3.76 11.82 2.85
N LYS A 102 4.97 12.32 3.08
CA LYS A 102 5.23 13.16 4.25
C LYS A 102 4.47 14.45 4.00
N GLU A 103 3.35 14.66 4.68
CA GLU A 103 2.66 15.95 4.63
C GLU A 103 3.69 17.05 4.91
N ASN A 104 3.83 17.99 3.97
CA ASN A 104 4.48 19.26 4.25
C ASN A 104 3.65 19.90 5.38
N GLN A 105 4.23 20.03 6.57
CA GLN A 105 3.69 20.83 7.67
C GLN A 105 3.61 22.35 7.35
N ASN A 106 3.80 22.76 6.08
CA ASN A 106 3.97 24.16 5.69
C ASN A 106 2.70 24.87 5.18
N GLU A 107 1.53 24.22 5.13
CA GLU A 107 0.29 24.91 4.70
C GLU A 107 -0.51 25.55 5.85
N LYS A 108 -0.09 25.38 7.11
CA LYS A 108 -0.72 26.07 8.25
C LYS A 108 -0.06 27.39 8.66
N GLU A 109 1.22 27.61 8.36
CA GLU A 109 1.90 28.86 8.75
C GLU A 109 1.60 30.05 7.82
N ILE A 110 1.16 29.83 6.57
CA ILE A 110 0.94 30.93 5.60
C ILE A 110 -0.43 31.61 5.77
N LYS A 111 -1.33 31.06 6.59
CA LYS A 111 -2.67 31.64 6.82
C LYS A 111 -2.80 32.50 8.08
N GLU A 112 -1.73 32.65 8.87
CA GLU A 112 -1.72 33.51 10.07
C GLU A 112 -0.94 34.82 9.87
N GLU A 113 -0.38 35.08 8.68
CA GLU A 113 0.37 36.32 8.35
C GLU A 113 -0.23 37.14 7.18
N VAL A 114 -1.55 37.15 6.99
CA VAL A 114 -2.23 38.13 6.11
C VAL A 114 -3.41 38.79 6.79
#